data_AF-R7VI73-F1
#
_entry.id   AF-R7VI73-F1
#
_cell.length_a   1.000
_cell.length_b   1.000
_cell.length_c   1.000
_cell.angle_alpha   90.00
_cell.angle_beta   90.00
_cell.angle_gamma   90.00
#
_symmetry.space_group_name_H-M   'P 1'
#
loop_
_entity.id
_entity.type
_entity.pdbx_description
1 polymer ?
#
loop_
_entity_poly.entity_id
_entity_poly.type
_entity_poly.pdbx_seq_one_letter_code
_entity_poly.pdbx_strand_id
1 'polypeptide(L)'
;SDESIEEYENREYEPITGTNLNNPCEIRINIETQDLFINPSESYFIFEGRSTKTDGSAYADADNVALTNKYNNALMHLFSNIRYQLSGQEVESLYHPGQRSTMLRLLSYPDDFSKSQGLNQLWYKDVGAAASTTTNAGFAVRQAYIIQSHDPKDTFSFRVPLKHIFGFCKDYKNIVLGMKQTLTLVRKSDDDAIFRANGVAAGKVTLDKVSWFMSHVLPADAEKFQLYKTIES
;
A
#
# COMPACT_ATOMS: atom_id res chain seq x y z
N SER A 1 -9.49 -9.52 32.35
CA SER A 1 -8.44 -9.21 31.37
C SER A 1 -8.42 -10.35 30.39
N ASP A 2 -8.48 -10.05 29.09
CA ASP A 2 -8.46 -11.09 28.05
C ASP A 2 -7.00 -11.56 27.91
N GLU A 3 -6.70 -12.78 28.34
CA GLU A 3 -5.35 -13.38 28.37
C GLU A 3 -5.10 -14.31 27.17
N SER A 4 -5.95 -14.23 26.13
CA SER A 4 -5.91 -15.14 24.98
C SER A 4 -4.76 -14.88 23.99
N ILE A 5 -4.19 -13.67 23.99
CA ILE A 5 -3.14 -13.24 23.08
C ILE A 5 -1.95 -12.72 23.90
N GLU A 6 -0.79 -13.33 23.71
CA GLU A 6 0.45 -12.94 24.40
C GLU A 6 1.15 -11.79 23.68
N GLU A 7 1.23 -11.83 22.35
CA GLU A 7 1.98 -10.84 21.59
C GLU A 7 1.48 -10.69 20.14
N TYR A 8 1.59 -9.46 19.62
CA TYR A 8 1.45 -9.15 18.20
C TYR A 8 2.81 -8.80 17.62
N GLU A 9 3.30 -9.61 16.68
CA GLU A 9 4.57 -9.37 15.99
C GLU A 9 4.30 -9.05 14.51
N ASN A 10 4.79 -7.92 14.01
CA ASN A 10 4.70 -7.62 12.57
C ASN A 10 5.96 -8.11 11.88
N ARG A 11 5.82 -9.09 10.98
CA ARG A 11 6.93 -9.63 10.20
C ARG A 11 6.91 -9.12 8.78
N GLU A 12 8.10 -8.78 8.30
CA GLU A 12 8.32 -8.29 6.94
C GLU A 12 8.54 -9.45 5.97
N TYR A 13 7.87 -9.39 4.83
CA TYR A 13 7.97 -10.33 3.72
C TYR A 13 8.33 -9.59 2.44
N GLU A 14 9.42 -10.02 1.81
CA GLU A 14 9.93 -9.41 0.58
C GLU A 14 9.47 -10.19 -0.67
N PRO A 15 9.50 -9.55 -1.85
CA PRO A 15 9.21 -10.21 -3.12
C PRO A 15 10.21 -11.32 -3.39
N ILE A 16 9.79 -12.29 -4.22
CA ILE A 16 10.66 -13.39 -4.64
C ILE A 16 11.97 -12.83 -5.22
N THR A 17 13.09 -13.43 -4.82
CA THR A 17 14.43 -12.98 -5.22
C THR A 17 14.55 -12.83 -6.74
N GLY A 18 15.10 -11.71 -7.19
CA GLY A 18 15.27 -11.39 -8.61
C GLY A 18 14.07 -10.71 -9.27
N THR A 19 12.99 -10.44 -8.54
CA THR A 19 11.86 -9.65 -9.04
C THR A 19 12.28 -8.21 -9.35
N ASN A 20 11.98 -7.75 -10.56
CA ASN A 20 12.18 -6.34 -10.92
C ASN A 20 10.90 -5.53 -10.58
N LEU A 21 11.02 -4.56 -9.67
CA LEU A 21 9.87 -3.78 -9.21
C LEU A 21 9.39 -2.70 -10.20
N ASN A 22 10.23 -2.39 -11.21
CA ASN A 22 10.08 -1.24 -12.09
C ASN A 22 9.75 -1.62 -13.55
N ASN A 23 9.91 -2.89 -13.91
CA ASN A 23 9.51 -3.41 -15.21
C ASN A 23 8.04 -3.88 -15.17
N PRO A 24 7.35 -3.95 -16.32
CA PRO A 24 5.98 -4.46 -16.39
C PRO A 24 5.96 -5.98 -16.22
N CYS A 25 6.18 -6.44 -14.99
CA CYS A 25 6.14 -7.84 -14.60
C CYS A 25 5.33 -8.05 -13.32
N GLU A 26 5.14 -9.32 -12.97
CA GLU A 26 4.51 -9.72 -11.72
C GLU A 26 5.50 -9.60 -10.56
N ILE A 27 5.08 -8.91 -9.51
CA ILE A 27 5.74 -8.86 -8.20
C ILE A 27 4.96 -9.78 -7.28
N ARG A 28 5.59 -10.88 -6.86
CA ARG A 28 4.96 -11.89 -6.01
C ARG A 28 5.63 -11.94 -4.64
N ILE A 29 4.82 -11.94 -3.59
CA ILE A 29 5.25 -12.08 -2.19
C ILE A 29 4.50 -13.27 -1.60
N ASN A 30 5.24 -14.22 -1.02
CA ASN A 30 4.69 -15.45 -0.46
C ASN A 30 4.99 -15.56 1.04
N ILE A 31 4.00 -16.06 1.80
CA ILE A 31 4.16 -16.52 3.17
C ILE A 31 3.90 -18.03 3.17
N GLU A 32 4.96 -18.82 3.36
CA GLU A 32 4.94 -20.28 3.15
C GLU A 32 4.65 -21.10 4.43
N THR A 33 4.75 -20.50 5.61
CA THR A 33 4.78 -21.27 6.88
C THR A 33 3.37 -21.65 7.37
N GLN A 34 3.15 -22.97 7.56
CA GLN A 34 1.86 -23.57 7.92
C GLN A 34 1.52 -23.54 9.43
N ASP A 35 2.42 -23.07 10.29
CA ASP A 35 2.19 -23.02 11.74
C ASP A 35 1.97 -21.60 12.28
N LEU A 36 1.59 -20.66 11.40
CA LEU A 36 1.41 -19.26 11.77
C LEU A 36 -0.06 -18.89 11.95
N PHE A 37 -0.34 -18.23 13.06
CA PHE A 37 -1.56 -17.47 13.29
C PHE A 37 -1.35 -16.07 12.74
N ILE A 38 -1.99 -15.76 11.61
CA ILE A 38 -1.81 -14.49 10.91
C ILE A 38 -3.13 -13.72 10.84
N ASN A 39 -3.04 -12.40 10.92
CA ASN A 39 -4.19 -11.52 10.79
C ASN A 39 -4.06 -10.68 9.50
N PRO A 40 -4.73 -11.09 8.40
CA PRO A 40 -4.72 -10.33 7.15
C PRO A 40 -5.31 -8.92 7.28
N SER A 41 -6.21 -8.67 8.24
CA SER A 41 -6.91 -7.38 8.36
C SER A 41 -6.01 -6.22 8.82
N GLU A 42 -5.00 -6.54 9.64
CA GLU A 42 -4.01 -5.57 10.14
C GLU A 42 -2.71 -5.60 9.32
N SER A 43 -2.68 -6.35 8.22
CA SER A 43 -1.54 -6.38 7.31
C SER A 43 -1.49 -5.15 6.40
N TYR A 44 -0.27 -4.78 5.98
CA TYR A 44 -0.03 -3.60 5.16
C TYR A 44 1.20 -3.76 4.28
N PHE A 45 1.23 -3.02 3.17
CA PHE A 45 2.45 -2.83 2.39
C PHE A 45 3.25 -1.64 2.89
N ILE A 46 4.56 -1.71 2.75
CA ILE A 46 5.45 -0.56 2.70
C ILE A 46 6.02 -0.46 1.29
N PHE A 47 5.90 0.72 0.71
CA PHE A 47 6.51 1.08 -0.57
C PHE A 47 7.54 2.18 -0.33
N GLU A 48 8.76 1.95 -0.76
CA GLU A 48 9.82 2.95 -0.74
C GLU A 48 10.32 3.15 -2.17
N GLY A 49 10.61 4.39 -2.51
CA GLY A 49 11.01 4.72 -3.86
C GLY A 49 11.28 6.18 -4.07
N ARG A 50 11.39 6.55 -5.35
CA ARG A 50 11.72 7.89 -5.82
C ARG A 50 10.82 8.33 -6.97
N SER A 51 10.52 9.62 -7.02
CA SER A 51 9.72 10.26 -8.06
C SER A 51 10.56 11.29 -8.83
N THR A 52 11.19 10.88 -9.92
CA THR A 52 12.10 11.74 -10.72
C THR A 52 11.52 12.07 -12.07
N LYS A 53 12.19 12.91 -12.86
CA LYS A 53 11.87 13.09 -14.29
C LYS A 53 12.19 11.83 -15.07
N THR A 54 11.62 11.69 -16.27
CA THR A 54 11.90 10.53 -17.15
C THR A 54 13.39 10.37 -17.50
N ASP A 55 14.16 11.46 -17.52
CA ASP A 55 15.61 11.45 -17.73
C ASP A 55 16.44 11.07 -16.48
N GLY A 56 15.77 10.82 -15.35
CA GLY A 56 16.39 10.48 -14.07
C GLY A 56 16.85 11.69 -13.25
N SER A 57 16.69 12.91 -13.75
CA SER A 57 17.02 14.12 -13.00
C SER A 57 15.93 14.49 -11.98
N ALA A 58 16.34 15.20 -10.94
CA ALA A 58 15.44 15.68 -9.90
C ALA A 58 14.50 16.78 -10.42
N TYR A 59 13.33 16.89 -9.79
CA TYR A 59 12.44 18.03 -10.00
C TYR A 59 12.98 19.26 -9.26
N ALA A 60 12.73 20.45 -9.83
CA ALA A 60 13.03 21.70 -9.14
C ALA A 60 11.92 22.02 -8.12
N ASP A 61 12.24 22.76 -7.06
CA ASP A 61 11.26 23.11 -6.02
C ASP A 61 10.07 23.93 -6.56
N ALA A 62 10.26 24.62 -7.70
CA ALA A 62 9.24 25.37 -8.42
C ALA A 62 8.39 24.51 -9.39
N ASP A 63 8.79 23.27 -9.67
CA ASP A 63 8.04 22.38 -10.55
C ASP A 63 6.73 21.95 -9.87
N ASN A 64 5.61 22.26 -10.53
CA ASN A 64 4.28 21.84 -10.08
C ASN A 64 4.05 20.37 -10.46
N VAL A 65 4.62 19.46 -9.67
CA VAL A 65 4.43 18.01 -9.76
C VAL A 65 4.23 17.41 -8.37
N ALA A 66 3.34 16.43 -8.26
CA ALA A 66 3.15 15.65 -7.05
C ALA A 66 2.65 14.25 -7.41
N LEU A 67 2.81 13.28 -6.51
CA LEU A 67 2.14 11.99 -6.64
C LEU A 67 0.62 12.18 -6.57
N THR A 68 -0.13 11.48 -7.42
CA THR A 68 -1.59 11.60 -7.53
C THR A 68 -2.26 11.36 -6.19
N ASN A 69 -3.04 12.36 -5.77
CA ASN A 69 -3.78 12.29 -4.54
C ASN A 69 -5.18 11.90 -4.78
N LYS A 70 -5.41 10.63 -4.52
CA LYS A 70 -6.73 10.24 -4.14
C LYS A 70 -6.62 9.07 -3.18
N TYR A 71 -6.48 9.35 -1.90
CA TYR A 71 -6.64 8.34 -0.83
C TYR A 71 -5.59 7.20 -0.81
N ASN A 72 -4.30 7.53 -0.70
CA ASN A 72 -3.15 6.57 -0.66
C ASN A 72 -2.90 5.79 -1.95
N ASN A 73 -3.39 6.31 -3.07
CA ASN A 73 -3.59 5.50 -4.26
C ASN A 73 -2.58 5.73 -5.38
N ALA A 74 -1.68 6.72 -5.26
CA ALA A 74 -0.61 6.92 -6.24
C ALA A 74 0.15 5.62 -6.49
N LEU A 75 0.49 4.90 -5.41
CA LEU A 75 1.20 3.63 -5.49
C LEU A 75 0.35 2.53 -6.10
N MET A 76 -0.94 2.49 -5.81
CA MET A 76 -1.85 1.52 -6.41
C MET A 76 -2.13 1.82 -7.89
N HIS A 77 -1.95 3.06 -8.34
CA HIS A 77 -1.98 3.41 -9.77
C HIS A 77 -0.78 2.83 -10.54
N LEU A 78 0.32 2.47 -9.87
CA LEU A 78 1.46 1.79 -10.47
C LEU A 78 1.14 0.35 -10.87
N PHE A 79 0.01 -0.20 -10.41
CA PHE A 79 -0.37 -1.59 -10.65
C PHE A 79 -1.65 -1.68 -11.50
N SER A 80 -1.65 -2.58 -12.47
CA SER A 80 -2.82 -2.89 -13.30
C SER A 80 -3.73 -3.92 -12.64
N ASN A 81 -3.16 -4.86 -11.90
CA ASN A 81 -3.86 -5.90 -11.17
C ASN A 81 -3.18 -6.17 -9.84
N ILE A 82 -3.97 -6.49 -8.82
CA ILE A 82 -3.50 -7.06 -7.56
C ILE A 82 -4.37 -8.26 -7.19
N ARG A 83 -3.75 -9.36 -6.79
CA ARG A 83 -4.40 -10.63 -6.45
C ARG A 83 -3.96 -11.10 -5.08
N TYR A 84 -4.93 -11.52 -4.28
CA TYR A 84 -4.72 -12.18 -2.99
C TYR A 84 -5.18 -13.64 -3.07
N GLN A 85 -4.31 -14.56 -2.67
CA GLN A 85 -4.55 -15.99 -2.73
C GLN A 85 -4.28 -16.67 -1.38
N LEU A 86 -5.15 -17.59 -1.01
CA LEU A 86 -5.03 -18.49 0.13
C LEU A 86 -4.82 -19.92 -0.36
N SER A 87 -3.71 -20.56 0.02
CA SER A 87 -3.38 -21.94 -0.36
C SER A 87 -3.49 -22.21 -1.87
N GLY A 88 -3.12 -21.22 -2.69
CA GLY A 88 -3.21 -21.28 -4.16
C GLY A 88 -4.56 -20.91 -4.76
N GLN A 89 -5.63 -20.83 -3.95
CA GLN A 89 -6.95 -20.40 -4.39
C GLN A 89 -7.05 -18.87 -4.37
N GLU A 90 -7.57 -18.29 -5.45
CA GLU A 90 -7.85 -16.85 -5.50
C GLU A 90 -9.02 -16.51 -4.58
N VAL A 91 -8.77 -15.59 -3.64
CA VAL A 91 -9.81 -15.04 -2.75
C VAL A 91 -10.38 -13.76 -3.35
N GLU A 92 -9.50 -12.86 -3.78
CA GLU A 92 -9.89 -11.58 -4.37
C GLU A 92 -8.84 -11.14 -5.39
N SER A 93 -9.29 -10.78 -6.60
CA SER A 93 -8.46 -10.13 -7.63
C SER A 93 -9.09 -8.82 -8.07
N LEU A 94 -8.27 -7.77 -8.14
CA LEU A 94 -8.70 -6.41 -8.39
C LEU A 94 -7.99 -5.86 -9.61
N TYR A 95 -8.77 -5.53 -10.62
CA TYR A 95 -8.31 -4.78 -11.78
C TYR A 95 -8.37 -3.28 -11.47
N HIS A 96 -7.33 -2.56 -11.89
CA HIS A 96 -7.16 -1.13 -11.63
C HIS A 96 -7.26 -0.79 -10.12
N PRO A 97 -6.39 -1.37 -9.26
CA PRO A 97 -6.43 -1.15 -7.81
C PRO A 97 -6.39 0.33 -7.42
N GLY A 98 -5.70 1.13 -8.24
CA GLY A 98 -5.90 2.57 -8.40
C GLY A 98 -7.36 3.00 -8.22
N GLN A 99 -8.13 2.93 -9.29
CA GLN A 99 -9.47 3.49 -9.34
C GLN A 99 -10.40 2.86 -8.29
N ARG A 100 -10.29 1.55 -8.05
CA ARG A 100 -11.14 0.84 -7.09
C ARG A 100 -10.94 1.32 -5.66
N SER A 101 -9.71 1.38 -5.17
CA SER A 101 -9.44 1.76 -3.77
C SER A 101 -9.85 3.22 -3.52
N THR A 102 -9.67 4.09 -4.53
CA THR A 102 -10.22 5.46 -4.52
C THR A 102 -11.75 5.47 -4.33
N MET A 103 -12.48 4.70 -5.14
CA MET A 103 -13.94 4.63 -5.06
C MET A 103 -14.40 4.05 -3.72
N LEU A 104 -13.79 2.95 -3.28
CA LEU A 104 -14.08 2.32 -2.00
C LEU A 104 -13.88 3.29 -0.84
N ARG A 105 -12.79 4.07 -0.88
CA ARG A 105 -12.44 4.99 0.20
C ARG A 105 -13.34 6.21 0.26
N LEU A 106 -13.73 6.74 -0.90
CA LEU A 106 -14.74 7.81 -1.01
C LEU A 106 -16.10 7.42 -0.40
N LEU A 107 -16.50 6.15 -0.56
CA LEU A 107 -17.79 5.66 -0.11
C LEU A 107 -17.76 5.15 1.34
N SER A 108 -16.61 4.64 1.80
CA SER A 108 -16.53 3.95 3.10
C SER A 108 -16.10 4.85 4.26
N TYR A 109 -15.40 5.96 4.01
CA TYR A 109 -14.81 6.78 5.08
C TYR A 109 -15.41 8.18 5.14
N PRO A 110 -15.67 8.70 6.35
CA PRO A 110 -16.14 10.07 6.51
C PRO A 110 -15.05 11.07 6.14
N ASP A 111 -15.46 12.28 5.74
CA ASP A 111 -14.54 13.36 5.32
C ASP A 111 -13.52 13.71 6.41
N ASP A 112 -13.86 13.56 7.69
CA ASP A 112 -12.98 13.87 8.81
C ASP A 112 -11.81 12.90 8.99
N PHE A 113 -11.91 11.67 8.47
CA PHE A 113 -10.77 10.77 8.45
C PHE A 113 -9.60 11.44 7.65
N SER A 114 -9.92 12.30 6.66
CA SER A 114 -8.92 12.99 5.80
C SER A 114 -8.07 14.02 6.53
N LYS A 115 -8.53 14.44 7.71
CA LYS A 115 -7.91 15.47 8.53
C LYS A 115 -7.04 14.88 9.65
N SER A 116 -7.07 13.56 9.87
CA SER A 116 -6.57 12.91 11.09
C SER A 116 -5.27 12.10 10.92
N GLN A 117 -5.00 11.50 9.74
CA GLN A 117 -3.90 10.52 9.55
C GLN A 117 -3.11 10.73 8.23
N GLY A 118 -3.15 11.94 7.68
CA GLY A 118 -2.90 12.19 6.26
C GLY A 118 -1.50 11.90 5.72
N LEU A 119 -0.42 12.24 6.43
CA LEU A 119 0.92 12.31 5.81
C LEU A 119 1.57 10.94 5.58
N ASN A 120 1.55 10.05 6.58
CA ASN A 120 2.12 8.69 6.46
C ASN A 120 1.38 7.79 5.44
N GLN A 121 0.26 8.29 4.95
CA GLN A 121 -0.66 7.63 4.04
C GLN A 121 -0.83 8.39 2.72
N LEU A 122 -0.13 9.52 2.49
CA LEU A 122 -0.28 10.32 1.27
C LEU A 122 -1.70 10.87 1.05
N TRP A 123 -2.46 11.04 2.13
CA TRP A 123 -3.83 11.48 2.10
C TRP A 123 -3.95 12.94 2.53
N TYR A 124 -4.14 13.79 1.53
CA TYR A 124 -4.66 15.13 1.73
C TYR A 124 -5.92 15.29 0.88
N LYS A 125 -6.81 16.23 1.14
CA LYS A 125 -7.93 16.48 0.22
C LYS A 125 -7.55 17.61 -0.73
N ASP A 126 -7.65 17.37 -2.02
CA ASP A 126 -7.48 18.44 -3.01
C ASP A 126 -8.67 19.39 -2.93
N VAL A 127 -8.39 20.69 -2.91
CA VAL A 127 -9.41 21.76 -2.84
C VAL A 127 -9.65 22.42 -4.19
N GLY A 128 -8.86 22.06 -5.21
CA GLY A 128 -8.98 22.53 -6.58
C GLY A 128 -8.60 21.44 -7.58
N ALA A 129 -9.00 21.61 -8.84
CA ALA A 129 -8.71 20.64 -9.90
C ALA A 129 -7.32 20.80 -10.53
N ALA A 130 -6.64 21.92 -10.30
CA ALA A 130 -5.35 22.22 -10.91
C ALA A 130 -4.18 21.67 -10.08
N ALA A 131 -3.11 21.27 -10.77
CA ALA A 131 -1.78 21.03 -10.20
C ALA A 131 -1.12 22.38 -9.88
N SER A 132 -1.50 22.99 -8.76
CA SER A 132 -1.04 24.32 -8.34
C SER A 132 -0.82 24.36 -6.84
N THR A 133 0.36 24.81 -6.41
CA THR A 133 0.69 25.02 -5.01
C THR A 133 -0.05 26.21 -4.38
N THR A 134 -0.65 27.09 -5.18
CA THR A 134 -1.37 28.29 -4.70
C THR A 134 -2.87 28.06 -4.56
N THR A 135 -3.49 27.39 -5.52
CA THR A 135 -4.96 27.23 -5.55
C THR A 135 -5.43 25.86 -5.05
N ASN A 136 -4.52 24.90 -4.89
CA ASN A 136 -4.83 23.56 -4.40
C ASN A 136 -3.95 23.23 -3.19
N ALA A 137 -4.46 23.53 -1.99
CA ALA A 137 -3.76 23.26 -0.73
C ALA A 137 -3.30 21.80 -0.58
N GLY A 138 -4.12 20.84 -1.04
CA GLY A 138 -3.74 19.43 -1.01
C GLY A 138 -2.65 19.04 -2.00
N PHE A 139 -2.58 19.72 -3.13
CA PHE A 139 -1.43 19.60 -4.03
C PHE A 139 -0.17 20.20 -3.41
N ALA A 140 -0.26 21.37 -2.80
CA ALA A 140 0.87 22.05 -2.19
C ALA A 140 1.56 21.20 -1.12
N VAL A 141 0.79 20.57 -0.22
CA VAL A 141 1.33 19.70 0.83
C VAL A 141 2.05 18.48 0.26
N ARG A 142 1.52 17.88 -0.80
CA ARG A 142 2.14 16.70 -1.44
C ARG A 142 3.39 17.05 -2.22
N GLN A 143 3.35 18.16 -2.95
CA GLN A 143 4.52 18.65 -3.66
C GLN A 143 5.64 18.97 -2.66
N ALA A 144 5.30 19.60 -1.53
CA ALA A 144 6.26 19.83 -0.46
C ALA A 144 6.81 18.52 0.11
N TYR A 145 5.96 17.52 0.34
CA TYR A 145 6.40 16.23 0.89
C TYR A 145 7.30 15.44 -0.07
N ILE A 146 6.99 15.38 -1.36
CA ILE A 146 7.77 14.58 -2.32
C ILE A 146 9.02 15.33 -2.80
N ILE A 147 8.90 16.63 -3.07
CA ILE A 147 9.94 17.40 -3.78
C ILE A 147 10.79 18.24 -2.81
N GLN A 148 10.19 18.81 -1.76
CA GLN A 148 10.86 19.81 -0.91
C GLN A 148 11.40 19.25 0.42
N SER A 149 10.80 18.21 1.00
CA SER A 149 11.03 17.86 2.41
C SER A 149 12.01 16.71 2.69
N HIS A 150 12.49 15.98 1.68
CA HIS A 150 13.36 14.82 1.88
C HIS A 150 14.79 15.05 1.42
N ASP A 151 15.77 14.54 2.18
CA ASP A 151 17.17 14.42 1.79
C ASP A 151 17.54 12.93 1.77
N PRO A 152 17.82 12.32 0.60
CA PRO A 152 17.87 12.95 -0.72
C PRO A 152 16.46 13.31 -1.26
N LYS A 153 16.42 14.39 -2.05
CA LYS A 153 15.19 14.87 -2.70
C LYS A 153 14.52 13.77 -3.52
N ASP A 154 13.21 13.90 -3.72
CA ASP A 154 12.37 13.02 -4.53
C ASP A 154 12.13 11.61 -3.96
N THR A 155 12.56 11.32 -2.74
CA THR A 155 12.30 10.03 -2.08
C THR A 155 10.96 10.00 -1.36
N PHE A 156 10.40 8.80 -1.21
CA PHE A 156 9.21 8.57 -0.40
C PHE A 156 9.20 7.20 0.27
N SER A 157 8.50 7.10 1.40
CA SER A 157 8.15 5.86 2.07
C SER A 157 6.70 5.93 2.52
N PHE A 158 5.87 5.00 2.07
CA PHE A 158 4.43 4.99 2.38
C PHE A 158 3.94 3.63 2.84
N ARG A 159 3.03 3.68 3.81
CA ARG A 159 2.29 2.51 4.30
C ARG A 159 0.91 2.43 3.66
N VAL A 160 0.60 1.28 3.04
CA VAL A 160 -0.72 1.00 2.45
C VAL A 160 -1.37 -0.20 3.14
N PRO A 161 -2.35 0.01 4.05
CA PRO A 161 -3.09 -1.08 4.68
C PRO A 161 -3.88 -1.92 3.67
N LEU A 162 -3.86 -3.25 3.79
CA LEU A 162 -4.57 -4.14 2.87
C LEU A 162 -6.08 -3.99 2.97
N LYS A 163 -6.62 -3.64 4.14
CA LYS A 163 -8.05 -3.32 4.33
C LYS A 163 -8.56 -2.13 3.50
N HIS A 164 -7.66 -1.31 2.96
CA HIS A 164 -8.02 -0.23 2.05
C HIS A 164 -8.03 -0.66 0.58
N ILE A 165 -7.48 -1.85 0.27
CA ILE A 165 -7.37 -2.40 -1.08
C ILE A 165 -8.39 -3.53 -1.27
N PHE A 166 -8.36 -4.52 -0.37
CA PHE A 166 -9.14 -5.75 -0.42
C PHE A 166 -10.36 -5.68 0.49
N GLY A 167 -11.52 -6.06 -0.04
CA GLY A 167 -12.73 -6.23 0.76
C GLY A 167 -12.58 -7.37 1.76
N PHE A 168 -11.89 -8.45 1.36
CA PHE A 168 -11.60 -9.57 2.26
C PHE A 168 -10.86 -9.11 3.52
N CYS A 169 -9.77 -8.35 3.38
CA CYS A 169 -9.00 -7.85 4.53
C CYS A 169 -9.76 -6.81 5.36
N LYS A 170 -10.80 -6.17 4.81
CA LYS A 170 -11.65 -5.24 5.55
C LYS A 170 -12.69 -5.96 6.41
N ASP A 171 -13.31 -6.98 5.84
CA ASP A 171 -14.47 -7.64 6.44
C ASP A 171 -14.09 -8.86 7.30
N TYR A 172 -13.01 -9.57 6.93
CA TYR A 172 -12.52 -10.73 7.67
C TYR A 172 -11.57 -10.31 8.80
N LYS A 173 -12.08 -10.29 10.03
CA LYS A 173 -11.32 -9.92 11.24
C LYS A 173 -10.75 -11.10 12.00
N ASN A 174 -11.05 -12.32 11.55
CA ASN A 174 -10.59 -13.53 12.22
C ASN A 174 -9.14 -13.82 11.84
N ILE A 175 -8.48 -14.60 12.68
CA ILE A 175 -7.13 -15.09 12.42
C ILE A 175 -7.22 -16.21 11.37
N VAL A 176 -6.31 -16.19 10.40
CA VAL A 176 -6.10 -17.30 9.46
C VAL A 176 -4.95 -18.13 10.00
N LEU A 177 -5.17 -19.44 10.11
CA LEU A 177 -4.15 -20.37 10.59
C LEU A 177 -3.65 -21.25 9.45
N GLY A 178 -2.33 -21.27 9.31
CA GLY A 178 -1.60 -22.29 8.56
C GLY A 178 -1.83 -22.34 7.05
N MET A 179 -2.58 -21.38 6.51
CA MET A 179 -2.76 -21.25 5.07
C MET A 179 -1.61 -20.45 4.46
N LYS A 180 -1.03 -21.01 3.39
CA LYS A 180 -0.09 -20.28 2.55
C LYS A 180 -0.76 -19.02 2.01
N GLN A 181 -0.07 -17.90 2.10
CA GLN A 181 -0.56 -16.64 1.57
C GLN A 181 0.27 -16.21 0.37
N THR A 182 -0.38 -15.75 -0.69
CA THR A 182 0.31 -15.19 -1.85
C THR A 182 -0.35 -13.88 -2.28
N LEU A 183 0.46 -12.82 -2.34
CA LEU A 183 0.11 -11.56 -2.98
C LEU A 183 0.85 -11.44 -4.29
N THR A 184 0.12 -11.13 -5.36
CA THR A 184 0.68 -10.83 -6.68
C THR A 184 0.25 -9.44 -7.11
N LEU A 185 1.21 -8.57 -7.43
CA LEU A 185 0.97 -7.25 -8.01
C LEU A 185 1.51 -7.22 -9.44
N VAL A 186 0.77 -6.65 -10.39
CA VAL A 186 1.19 -6.54 -11.79
C VAL A 186 1.52 -5.10 -12.11
N ARG A 187 2.82 -4.80 -12.33
CA ARG A 187 3.30 -3.44 -12.60
C ARG A 187 2.78 -2.91 -13.94
N LYS A 188 2.37 -1.64 -13.98
CA LYS A 188 1.95 -0.89 -15.18
C LYS A 188 2.78 0.39 -15.35
N SER A 189 2.44 1.26 -16.30
CA SER A 189 3.01 2.62 -16.44
C SER A 189 2.80 3.53 -15.20
N ASP A 190 3.61 4.58 -15.14
CA ASP A 190 3.66 5.53 -14.01
C ASP A 190 2.71 6.72 -14.15
N ASP A 191 2.19 6.96 -15.36
CA ASP A 191 1.52 8.21 -15.71
C ASP A 191 0.34 8.54 -14.77
N ASP A 192 -0.46 7.53 -14.41
CA ASP A 192 -1.61 7.70 -13.52
C ASP A 192 -1.21 7.99 -12.05
N ALA A 193 0.01 7.61 -11.67
CA ALA A 193 0.54 7.84 -10.33
C ALA A 193 1.09 9.27 -10.14
N ILE A 194 1.27 10.04 -11.23
CA ILE A 194 1.89 11.36 -11.22
C ILE A 194 0.89 12.42 -11.68
N PHE A 195 0.69 13.45 -10.86
CA PHE A 195 -0.13 14.60 -11.18
C PHE A 195 0.74 15.85 -11.36
N ARG A 196 0.72 16.44 -12.56
CA ARG A 196 1.58 17.57 -12.93
C ARG A 196 0.84 18.66 -13.69
N ALA A 197 1.36 19.89 -13.62
CA ALA A 197 0.89 21.01 -14.44
C ALA A 197 1.31 20.86 -15.90
N ASN A 198 0.60 21.54 -16.81
CA ASN A 198 0.98 21.59 -18.22
C ASN A 198 2.35 22.27 -18.38
N GLY A 199 3.21 21.72 -19.24
CA GLY A 199 4.57 22.21 -19.47
C GLY A 199 5.64 21.72 -18.50
N VAL A 200 5.28 21.06 -17.39
CA VAL A 200 6.24 20.38 -16.49
C VAL A 200 6.71 19.08 -17.14
N ALA A 201 7.98 18.69 -17.01
CA ALA A 201 8.51 17.45 -17.58
C ALA A 201 7.75 16.20 -17.09
N ALA A 202 7.66 15.18 -17.95
CA ALA A 202 7.09 13.88 -17.56
C ALA A 202 7.93 13.23 -16.45
N GLY A 203 7.25 12.53 -15.55
CA GLY A 203 7.86 11.91 -14.39
C GLY A 203 7.96 10.40 -14.50
N LYS A 204 8.69 9.81 -13.58
CA LYS A 204 8.88 8.38 -13.41
C LYS A 204 8.89 8.05 -11.92
N VAL A 205 8.18 6.98 -11.55
CA VAL A 205 8.19 6.45 -10.18
C VAL A 205 9.04 5.19 -10.16
N THR A 206 10.17 5.26 -9.46
CA THR A 206 11.06 4.12 -9.26
C THR A 206 10.85 3.55 -7.86
N LEU A 207 10.44 2.29 -7.76
CA LEU A 207 10.32 1.57 -6.50
C LEU A 207 11.69 0.98 -6.15
N ASP A 208 12.20 1.35 -4.98
CA ASP A 208 13.41 0.80 -4.39
C ASP A 208 13.06 -0.41 -3.50
N LYS A 209 11.90 -0.38 -2.83
CA LYS A 209 11.43 -1.46 -1.94
C LYS A 209 9.91 -1.63 -2.00
N VAL A 210 9.45 -2.88 -2.03
CA VAL A 210 8.04 -3.26 -1.84
C VAL A 210 8.01 -4.41 -0.85
N SER A 211 7.51 -4.17 0.35
CA SER A 211 7.46 -5.18 1.40
C SER A 211 6.06 -5.34 1.95
N TRP A 212 5.71 -6.58 2.26
CA TRP A 212 4.45 -6.91 2.92
C TRP A 212 4.70 -7.18 4.40
N PHE A 213 4.04 -6.42 5.26
CA PHE A 213 4.02 -6.66 6.69
C PHE A 213 2.76 -7.43 7.05
N MET A 214 2.94 -8.63 7.59
CA MET A 214 1.87 -9.44 8.15
C MET A 214 1.91 -9.36 9.67
N SER A 215 0.74 -9.23 10.30
CA SER A 215 0.62 -9.32 11.74
C SER A 215 0.50 -10.78 12.16
N HIS A 216 1.46 -11.25 12.95
CA HIS A 216 1.48 -12.56 13.57
C HIS A 216 0.92 -12.43 14.97
N VAL A 217 0.03 -13.35 15.32
CA VAL A 217 -0.54 -13.44 16.65
C VAL A 217 0.14 -14.61 17.35
N LEU A 218 0.72 -14.39 18.52
CA LEU A 218 1.17 -15.48 19.38
C LEU A 218 0.08 -15.72 20.42
N PRO A 219 -0.76 -16.76 20.26
CA PRO A 219 -1.77 -17.09 21.25
C PRO A 219 -1.12 -17.70 22.49
N ALA A 220 -1.73 -17.49 23.65
CA ALA A 220 -1.30 -18.12 24.89
C ALA A 220 -1.36 -19.66 24.79
N ASP A 221 -0.46 -20.37 25.47
CA ASP A 221 -0.31 -21.84 25.34
C ASP A 221 -1.61 -22.61 25.58
N ALA A 222 -2.46 -22.14 26.52
CA ALA A 222 -3.76 -22.74 26.83
C ALA A 222 -4.76 -22.62 25.67
N GLU A 223 -4.80 -21.47 25.00
CA GLU A 223 -5.70 -21.18 23.86
C GLU A 223 -5.18 -21.82 22.58
N LYS A 224 -3.86 -21.83 22.38
CA LYS A 224 -3.20 -22.53 21.28
C LYS A 224 -3.62 -24.00 21.22
N PHE A 225 -3.68 -24.68 22.38
CA PHE A 225 -4.12 -26.08 22.47
C PHE A 225 -5.61 -26.27 22.13
N GLN A 226 -6.48 -25.32 22.49
CA GLN A 226 -7.90 -25.35 22.11
C GLN A 226 -8.11 -25.11 20.60
N LEU A 227 -7.33 -24.20 20.02
CA LEU A 227 -7.36 -23.94 18.58
C LEU A 227 -6.95 -25.17 17.78
N TYR A 228 -5.87 -25.85 18.16
CA TYR A 228 -5.48 -27.12 17.50
C TYR A 228 -6.56 -28.20 17.61
N LYS A 229 -7.18 -28.37 18.78
CA LYS A 229 -8.30 -29.32 18.95
C LYS A 229 -9.48 -29.04 18.04
N THR A 230 -9.78 -27.76 17.80
CA THR A 230 -10.92 -27.34 16.96
C THR A 230 -10.65 -27.59 15.46
N ILE A 231 -9.40 -27.74 15.06
CA ILE A 231 -9.00 -27.97 13.67
C ILE A 231 -8.91 -29.47 13.36
N GLU A 232 -8.57 -30.28 14.35
CA GLU A 232 -8.51 -31.74 14.24
C GLU A 232 -9.89 -32.44 14.42
N SER A 233 -10.95 -31.68 14.72
CA SER A 233 -12.33 -32.19 14.87
C SER A 233 -13.18 -31.95 13.62
#